data_AF-V9IBL8-F1
#
_entry.id   AF-V9IBL8-F1
#
_cell.length_a   1.000
_cell.length_b   1.000
_cell.length_c   1.000
_cell.angle_alpha   90.00
_cell.angle_beta   90.00
_cell.angle_gamma   90.00
#
_symmetry.space_group_name_H-M   'P 1'
#
loop_
_entity.id
_entity.type
_entity.pdbx_description
1 polymer ?
#
loop_
_entity_poly.entity_id
_entity_poly.type
_entity_poly.pdbx_seq_one_letter_code
_entity_poly.pdbx_strand_id
1 'polypeptide(L)'
;MVVLVCLIFSVLSTIEQYSNFANETLFWMEICLVVFFGVEYLVRLWSAGCRSKYMGCCGRLRFIRKPICIIDLIVVVASMVVLSVGSNGQVFATSAIRGIRFLQILRMLHVDRQGGTWRLLGSVVFIHRQELITTLYIGFLGLIFGSYFVYLAEKDVIGPDGKTDFSSYADALWWGVITVTTIGYGDTVHKRGWEK
;
A
#
# COMPACT_ATOMS: atom_id res chain seq x y z
N MET A 1 -0.58 19.00 -0.81
CA MET A 1 -1.94 19.52 -1.15
C MET A 1 -2.42 19.04 -2.50
N VAL A 2 -1.74 19.30 -3.63
CA VAL A 2 -2.22 18.87 -4.96
C VAL A 2 -2.39 17.34 -5.09
N VAL A 3 -1.47 16.54 -4.52
CA VAL A 3 -1.59 15.06 -4.49
C VAL A 3 -2.79 14.58 -3.69
N LEU A 4 -3.11 15.25 -2.58
CA LEU A 4 -4.29 14.92 -1.75
C LEU A 4 -5.59 15.22 -2.50
N VAL A 5 -5.66 16.35 -3.21
CA VAL A 5 -6.82 16.70 -4.05
C VAL A 5 -7.03 15.65 -5.14
N CYS A 6 -5.96 15.18 -5.79
CA CYS A 6 -6.06 14.10 -6.79
C CYS A 6 -6.54 12.78 -6.19
N LEU A 7 -6.16 12.47 -4.94
CA LEU A 7 -6.68 11.29 -4.25
C LEU A 7 -8.18 11.42 -3.98
N ILE A 8 -8.65 12.58 -3.53
CA ILE A 8 -10.07 12.83 -3.30
C ILE A 8 -10.86 12.64 -4.60
N PHE A 9 -10.40 13.22 -5.71
CA PHE A 9 -11.02 13.01 -7.03
C PHE A 9 -10.98 11.54 -7.47
N SER A 10 -9.93 10.80 -7.12
CA SER A 10 -9.86 9.35 -7.37
C SER A 10 -10.93 8.56 -6.62
N VAL A 11 -11.10 8.85 -5.33
CA VAL A 11 -12.14 8.20 -4.53
C VAL A 11 -13.52 8.53 -5.10
N LEU A 12 -13.76 9.80 -5.47
CA LEU A 12 -15.00 10.23 -6.13
C LEU A 12 -15.22 9.53 -7.49
N SER A 13 -14.17 9.22 -8.24
CA SER A 13 -14.27 8.45 -9.51
C SER A 13 -14.75 7.01 -9.32
N THR A 14 -14.70 6.49 -8.09
CA THR A 14 -15.17 5.14 -7.77
C THR A 14 -16.68 5.12 -7.56
N ILE A 15 -17.31 6.27 -7.34
CA ILE A 15 -18.76 6.41 -7.22
C ILE A 15 -19.36 6.51 -8.63
N GLU A 16 -20.25 5.58 -8.99
CA GLU A 16 -20.82 5.44 -10.33
C GLU A 16 -21.46 6.75 -10.83
N GLN A 17 -22.15 7.47 -9.94
CA GLN A 17 -22.81 8.74 -10.20
C GLN A 17 -21.87 9.89 -10.64
N TYR A 18 -20.59 9.86 -10.24
CA TYR A 18 -19.60 10.91 -10.57
C TYR A 18 -18.48 10.41 -11.47
N SER A 19 -18.49 9.13 -11.85
CA SER A 19 -17.40 8.44 -12.52
C SER A 19 -16.95 9.13 -13.82
N ASN A 20 -17.89 9.50 -14.70
CA ASN A 20 -17.57 10.08 -16.01
C ASN A 20 -16.84 11.43 -15.90
N PHE A 21 -17.40 12.37 -15.10
CA PHE A 21 -16.80 13.69 -14.89
C PHE A 21 -15.48 13.62 -14.13
N ALA A 22 -15.41 12.76 -13.11
CA ALA A 22 -14.20 12.58 -12.31
C ALA A 22 -13.06 11.97 -13.15
N ASN A 23 -13.35 11.00 -14.02
CA ASN A 23 -12.33 10.36 -14.87
C ASN A 23 -11.70 11.34 -15.87
N GLU A 24 -12.51 12.18 -16.52
CA GLU A 24 -12.00 13.19 -17.46
C GLU A 24 -11.15 14.24 -16.76
N THR A 25 -11.63 14.74 -15.61
CA THR A 25 -10.88 15.71 -14.78
C THR A 25 -9.58 15.11 -14.25
N LEU A 26 -9.62 13.84 -13.81
CA LEU A 26 -8.44 13.12 -13.34
C LEU A 26 -7.40 12.95 -14.45
N PHE A 27 -7.82 12.64 -15.67
CA PHE A 27 -6.89 12.45 -16.79
C PHE A 27 -6.10 13.73 -17.10
N TRP A 28 -6.76 14.88 -17.18
CA TRP A 28 -6.10 16.17 -17.39
C TRP A 28 -5.19 16.57 -16.23
N MET A 29 -5.67 16.40 -14.99
CA MET A 29 -4.86 16.66 -13.79
C MET A 29 -3.62 15.75 -13.73
N GLU A 30 -3.76 14.49 -14.14
CA GLU A 30 -2.66 13.52 -14.17
C GLU A 30 -1.59 13.93 -15.18
N ILE A 31 -1.98 14.36 -16.38
CA ILE A 31 -1.04 14.88 -17.39
C ILE A 31 -0.27 16.08 -16.84
N CYS A 32 -0.99 17.07 -16.29
CA CYS A 32 -0.37 18.27 -15.70
C CYS A 32 0.65 17.91 -14.60
N LEU A 33 0.31 16.93 -13.76
CA LEU A 33 1.18 16.49 -12.67
C LEU A 33 2.39 15.71 -13.16
N VAL A 34 2.24 14.83 -14.14
CA VAL A 34 3.37 14.08 -14.72
C VAL A 34 4.37 15.05 -15.35
N VAL A 35 3.88 16.08 -16.05
CA VAL A 35 4.75 17.12 -16.60
C VAL A 35 5.45 17.89 -15.49
N PHE A 36 4.71 18.33 -14.47
CA PHE A 36 5.28 19.06 -13.34
C PHE A 36 6.37 18.25 -12.60
N PHE A 37 6.10 16.99 -12.27
CA PHE A 37 7.06 16.11 -11.61
C PHE A 37 8.23 15.73 -12.51
N GLY A 38 7.99 15.52 -13.80
CA GLY A 38 9.05 15.29 -14.78
C GLY A 38 10.02 16.46 -14.86
N VAL A 39 9.49 17.69 -14.93
CA VAL A 39 10.31 18.92 -14.89
C VAL A 39 11.05 19.06 -13.56
N GLU A 40 10.37 18.83 -12.43
CA GLU A 40 11.00 18.86 -11.11
C GLU A 40 12.17 17.87 -11.01
N TYR A 41 12.00 16.64 -11.53
CA TYR A 41 13.03 15.62 -11.58
C TYR A 41 14.23 16.06 -12.44
N LEU A 42 13.97 16.62 -13.63
CA LEU A 42 15.02 17.13 -14.53
C LEU A 42 15.80 18.28 -13.89
N VAL A 43 15.10 19.25 -13.28
CA VAL A 43 15.74 20.37 -12.57
C VAL A 43 16.56 19.86 -11.38
N ARG A 44 16.07 18.86 -10.65
CA ARG A 44 16.81 18.24 -9.54
C ARG A 44 18.06 17.50 -10.02
N LEU A 45 17.97 16.78 -11.14
CA LEU A 45 19.11 16.11 -11.76
C LEU A 45 20.15 17.11 -12.28
N TRP A 46 19.70 18.23 -12.84
CA TRP A 46 20.58 19.29 -13.34
C TRP A 46 21.30 20.01 -12.19
N SER A 47 20.55 20.43 -11.16
CA SER A 47 21.10 21.08 -9.95
C SER A 47 22.00 20.17 -9.12
N ALA A 48 21.82 18.85 -9.15
CA ALA A 48 22.74 17.91 -8.52
C ALA A 48 24.18 18.02 -9.05
N GLY A 49 24.36 18.52 -10.28
CA GLY A 49 25.66 18.79 -10.89
C GLY A 49 26.46 19.92 -10.25
N CYS A 50 25.84 20.77 -9.41
CA CYS A 50 26.53 21.88 -8.73
C CYS A 50 27.41 21.43 -7.56
N ARG A 51 27.22 20.21 -7.04
CA ARG A 51 28.13 19.65 -6.02
C ARG A 51 29.31 18.94 -6.68
N SER A 52 30.53 19.32 -6.28
CA SER A 52 31.80 18.73 -6.71
C SER A 52 31.82 17.19 -6.66
N LYS A 53 31.10 16.58 -5.70
CA LYS A 53 30.94 15.11 -5.56
C LYS A 53 30.15 14.42 -6.70
N TYR A 54 29.40 15.16 -7.51
CA TYR A 54 28.51 14.64 -8.57
C TYR A 54 28.82 15.20 -9.96
N MET A 55 30.02 15.76 -10.15
CA MET A 55 30.44 16.33 -11.43
C MET A 55 30.67 15.22 -12.48
N GLY A 56 30.15 15.40 -13.70
CA GLY A 56 30.28 14.45 -14.81
C GLY A 56 29.18 13.37 -14.91
N CYS A 57 29.22 12.57 -15.98
CA CYS A 57 28.20 11.56 -16.30
C CYS A 57 28.14 10.44 -15.25
N CYS A 58 29.29 9.98 -14.76
CA CYS A 58 29.40 8.99 -13.68
C CYS A 58 28.91 9.52 -12.32
N GLY A 59 29.06 10.82 -12.06
CA GLY A 59 28.54 11.48 -10.85
C GLY A 59 27.02 11.54 -10.85
N ARG A 60 26.41 11.90 -11.98
CA ARG A 60 24.94 11.89 -12.17
C ARG A 60 24.34 10.51 -12.02
N LEU A 61 25.00 9.46 -12.54
CA LEU A 61 24.54 8.07 -12.39
C LEU A 61 24.50 7.62 -10.92
N ARG A 62 25.47 8.06 -10.10
CA ARG A 62 25.48 7.80 -8.65
C ARG A 62 24.34 8.50 -7.92
N PHE A 63 23.90 9.66 -8.41
CA PHE A 63 22.75 10.38 -7.85
C PHE A 63 21.43 9.67 -8.18
N ILE A 64 21.24 9.20 -9.41
CA ILE A 64 20.06 8.44 -9.84
C ILE A 64 19.89 7.17 -9.01
N ARG A 65 21.00 6.53 -8.60
CA ARG A 65 20.98 5.30 -7.80
C ARG A 65 20.52 5.49 -6.34
N LYS A 66 20.20 6.71 -5.91
CA LYS A 66 19.55 6.96 -4.61
C LYS A 66 18.12 6.41 -4.65
N PRO A 67 17.67 5.66 -3.61
CA PRO A 67 16.37 5.01 -3.63
C PRO A 67 15.21 5.99 -3.89
N ILE A 68 15.28 7.20 -3.34
CA ILE A 68 14.29 8.26 -3.58
C ILE A 68 14.24 8.70 -5.05
N CYS A 69 15.38 8.78 -5.74
CA CYS A 69 15.44 9.15 -7.15
C CYS A 69 14.98 8.01 -8.08
N ILE A 70 15.20 6.74 -7.66
CA ILE A 70 14.68 5.56 -8.37
C ILE A 70 13.16 5.54 -8.30
N ILE A 71 12.58 5.75 -7.11
CA ILE A 71 11.12 5.80 -6.93
C ILE A 71 10.52 6.91 -7.81
N ASP A 72 11.09 8.11 -7.78
CA ASP A 72 10.63 9.23 -8.61
C ASP A 72 10.66 8.91 -10.11
N LEU A 73 11.76 8.32 -10.58
CA LEU A 73 11.89 7.89 -11.98
C LEU A 73 10.86 6.83 -12.35
N ILE A 74 10.66 5.81 -11.49
CA ILE A 74 9.65 4.76 -11.71
C ILE A 74 8.25 5.39 -11.82
N VAL A 75 7.91 6.33 -10.93
CA VAL A 75 6.61 7.00 -10.94
C VAL A 75 6.41 7.79 -12.24
N VAL A 76 7.39 8.58 -12.68
CA VAL A 76 7.29 9.37 -13.92
C VAL A 76 7.17 8.45 -15.14
N VAL A 77 8.00 7.41 -15.24
CA VAL A 77 8.00 6.47 -16.36
C VAL A 77 6.70 5.66 -16.40
N ALA A 78 6.28 5.10 -15.26
CA ALA A 78 5.03 4.35 -15.18
C ALA A 78 3.83 5.23 -15.57
N SER A 79 3.83 6.49 -15.13
CA SER A 79 2.76 7.43 -15.50
C SER A 79 2.72 7.74 -17.00
N MET A 80 3.89 7.92 -17.62
CA MET A 80 3.99 8.13 -19.07
C MET A 80 3.52 6.90 -19.86
N VAL A 81 3.80 5.68 -19.37
CA VAL A 81 3.32 4.43 -19.98
C VAL A 81 1.79 4.33 -19.90
N VAL A 82 1.19 4.58 -18.73
CA VAL A 82 -0.27 4.52 -18.58
C VAL A 82 -0.97 5.57 -19.43
N LEU A 83 -0.43 6.79 -19.52
CA LEU A 83 -1.00 7.85 -20.37
C LEU A 83 -0.90 7.51 -21.87
N SER A 84 0.22 6.96 -22.33
CA SER A 84 0.41 6.57 -23.74
C SER A 84 -0.45 5.37 -24.15
N VAL A 85 -0.66 4.40 -23.26
CA VAL A 85 -1.58 3.28 -23.46
C VAL A 85 -3.03 3.74 -23.44
N GLY A 86 -3.40 4.67 -22.55
CA GLY A 86 -4.74 5.24 -22.46
C GLY A 86 -5.15 6.05 -23.69
N SER A 87 -4.19 6.67 -24.38
CA SER A 87 -4.46 7.52 -25.56
C SER A 87 -4.76 6.77 -26.86
N ASN A 88 -4.41 5.48 -26.98
CA ASN A 88 -4.42 4.75 -28.26
C ASN A 88 -5.56 3.74 -28.45
N GLY A 89 -6.51 3.58 -27.50
CA GLY A 89 -7.58 2.60 -27.70
C GLY A 89 -8.78 2.70 -26.74
N GLN A 90 -9.98 2.82 -27.32
CA GLN A 90 -11.27 2.92 -26.62
C GLN A 90 -11.63 1.66 -25.80
N VAL A 91 -11.11 0.48 -26.18
CA VAL A 91 -11.27 -0.79 -25.43
C VAL A 91 -10.28 -0.97 -24.28
N PHE A 92 -9.23 -0.14 -24.20
CA PHE A 92 -8.27 -0.14 -23.09
C PHE A 92 -8.59 0.91 -22.02
N ALA A 93 -9.63 1.72 -22.19
CA ALA A 93 -10.03 2.76 -21.23
C ALA A 93 -10.27 2.19 -19.82
N THR A 94 -10.91 1.02 -19.70
CA THR A 94 -11.14 0.36 -18.40
C THR A 94 -9.84 -0.09 -17.72
N SER A 95 -8.86 -0.56 -18.51
CA SER A 95 -7.53 -0.94 -18.01
C SER A 95 -6.69 0.29 -17.64
N ALA A 96 -6.81 1.37 -18.41
CA ALA A 96 -6.15 2.64 -18.14
C ALA A 96 -6.66 3.27 -16.82
N ILE A 97 -7.95 3.19 -16.53
CA ILE A 97 -8.54 3.66 -15.26
C ILE A 97 -7.94 2.91 -14.05
N ARG A 98 -7.77 1.59 -14.15
CA ARG A 98 -7.08 0.80 -13.11
C ARG A 98 -5.62 1.23 -12.96
N GLY A 99 -4.94 1.51 -14.08
CA GLY A 99 -3.58 2.05 -14.10
C GLY A 99 -3.47 3.40 -13.38
N ILE A 100 -4.38 4.33 -13.64
CA ILE A 100 -4.42 5.66 -13.00
C ILE A 100 -4.56 5.53 -11.48
N ARG A 101 -5.42 4.63 -10.99
CA ARG A 101 -5.58 4.38 -9.55
C ARG A 101 -4.29 3.82 -8.91
N PHE A 102 -3.60 2.93 -9.61
CA PHE A 102 -2.31 2.39 -9.15
C PHE A 102 -1.23 3.47 -9.08
N LEU A 103 -1.16 4.36 -10.08
CA LEU A 103 -0.21 5.48 -10.09
C LEU A 103 -0.42 6.45 -8.92
N GLN A 104 -1.66 6.67 -8.49
CA GLN A 104 -1.95 7.54 -7.36
C GLN A 104 -1.41 6.97 -6.03
N ILE A 105 -1.49 5.65 -5.85
CA ILE A 105 -0.90 4.96 -4.70
C ILE A 105 0.63 5.10 -4.74
N LEU A 106 1.25 4.87 -5.91
CA LEU A 106 2.69 5.06 -6.08
C LEU A 106 3.12 6.52 -5.84
N ARG A 107 2.29 7.50 -6.21
CA ARG A 107 2.57 8.92 -5.95
C ARG A 107 2.49 9.28 -4.47
N MET A 108 1.61 8.65 -3.69
CA MET A 108 1.59 8.83 -2.23
C MET A 108 2.91 8.39 -1.59
N LEU A 109 3.56 7.36 -2.15
CA LEU A 109 4.88 6.93 -1.70
C LEU A 109 5.96 7.99 -1.96
N HIS A 110 5.83 8.78 -3.03
CA HIS A 110 6.73 9.90 -3.32
C HIS A 110 6.58 11.07 -2.32
N VAL A 111 5.37 11.31 -1.79
CA VAL A 111 5.11 12.44 -0.87
C VAL A 111 6.03 12.41 0.36
N ASP A 112 6.48 11.23 0.78
CA ASP A 112 7.54 11.06 1.79
C ASP A 112 8.95 11.32 1.22
N ARG A 113 9.11 12.47 0.57
CA ARG A 113 10.24 12.81 -0.30
C ARG A 113 11.60 12.82 0.42
N GLN A 114 11.60 12.95 1.75
CA GLN A 114 12.84 13.01 2.54
C GLN A 114 13.26 11.65 3.09
N GLY A 115 12.36 10.65 3.10
CA GLY A 115 12.60 9.36 3.74
C GLY A 115 13.01 9.50 5.22
N GLY A 116 12.76 10.67 5.82
CA GLY A 116 13.12 10.99 7.20
C GLY A 116 12.27 10.16 8.14
N THR A 117 10.97 10.05 7.86
CA THR A 117 10.02 9.20 8.58
C THR A 117 10.48 7.74 8.56
N TRP A 118 10.79 7.20 7.38
CA TRP A 118 11.29 5.82 7.24
C TRP A 118 12.62 5.59 7.95
N ARG A 119 13.52 6.58 7.93
CA ARG A 119 14.80 6.49 8.63
C ARG A 119 14.62 6.54 10.14
N LEU A 120 13.75 7.41 10.64
CA LEU A 120 13.42 7.51 12.06
C LEU A 120 12.75 6.23 12.54
N LEU A 121 11.71 5.76 11.84
CA LEU A 121 11.02 4.52 12.15
C LEU A 121 11.97 3.33 12.11
N GLY A 122 12.80 3.23 11.07
CA GLY A 122 13.84 2.21 10.97
C GLY A 122 14.86 2.27 12.11
N SER A 123 15.26 3.48 12.53
CA SER A 123 16.17 3.66 13.67
C SER A 123 15.55 3.18 14.97
N VAL A 124 14.29 3.54 15.24
CA VAL A 124 13.58 3.14 16.46
C VAL A 124 13.38 1.62 16.47
N VAL A 125 12.93 1.03 15.35
CA VAL A 125 12.77 -0.42 15.21
C VAL A 125 14.11 -1.14 15.39
N PHE A 126 15.20 -0.60 14.85
CA PHE A 126 16.52 -1.21 14.99
C PHE A 126 17.01 -1.18 16.44
N ILE A 127 16.77 -0.10 17.18
CA ILE A 127 17.12 0.03 18.60
C ILE A 127 16.35 -1.00 19.43
N HIS A 128 15.04 -1.11 19.21
CA HIS A 128 14.13 -1.99 19.98
C HIS A 128 13.89 -3.36 19.33
N ARG A 129 14.75 -3.79 18.39
CA ARG A 129 14.50 -5.00 17.60
C ARG A 129 14.36 -6.27 18.45
N GLN A 130 15.12 -6.37 19.54
CA GLN A 130 15.09 -7.55 20.41
C GLN A 130 13.75 -7.67 21.14
N GLU A 131 13.25 -6.56 21.68
CA GLU A 131 11.96 -6.48 22.36
C GLU A 131 10.83 -6.78 21.37
N LEU A 132 10.86 -6.14 20.19
CA LEU A 132 9.87 -6.35 19.14
C LEU A 132 9.80 -7.81 18.66
N ILE A 133 10.95 -8.42 18.39
CA ILE A 133 11.02 -9.82 17.95
C ILE A 133 10.53 -10.76 19.06
N THR A 134 10.87 -10.48 20.31
CA THR A 134 10.48 -11.32 21.45
C THR A 134 8.96 -11.27 21.66
N THR A 135 8.35 -10.08 21.64
CA THR A 135 6.91 -9.90 21.75
C THR A 135 6.17 -10.54 20.56
N LEU A 136 6.68 -10.34 19.34
CA LEU A 136 6.08 -10.94 18.14
C LEU A 136 6.18 -12.47 18.16
N TYR A 137 7.30 -13.03 18.64
CA TYR A 137 7.48 -14.46 18.79
C TYR A 137 6.51 -15.07 19.81
N ILE A 138 6.42 -14.48 21.01
CA ILE A 138 5.50 -14.94 22.06
C ILE A 138 4.04 -14.80 21.59
N GLY A 139 3.69 -13.68 20.96
CA GLY A 139 2.36 -13.44 20.41
C GLY A 139 2.00 -14.42 19.30
N PHE A 140 2.92 -14.71 18.39
CA PHE A 140 2.70 -15.68 17.32
C PHE A 140 2.56 -17.11 17.86
N LEU A 141 3.39 -17.48 18.84
CA LEU A 141 3.30 -18.78 19.50
C LEU A 141 1.96 -18.93 20.23
N GLY A 142 1.54 -17.91 20.98
CA GLY A 142 0.23 -17.87 21.64
C GLY A 142 -0.93 -17.91 20.65
N LEU A 143 -0.81 -17.25 19.50
CA LEU A 143 -1.80 -17.29 18.43
C LEU A 143 -1.96 -18.69 17.84
N ILE A 144 -0.87 -19.40 17.56
CA ILE A 144 -0.89 -20.77 17.04
C ILE A 144 -1.50 -21.73 18.07
N PHE A 145 -1.03 -21.70 19.33
CA PHE A 145 -1.56 -22.57 20.37
C PHE A 145 -3.02 -22.27 20.70
N GLY A 146 -3.39 -21.00 20.82
CA GLY A 146 -4.77 -20.56 21.09
C GLY A 146 -5.71 -20.99 19.96
N SER A 147 -5.35 -20.71 18.71
CA SER A 147 -6.16 -21.11 17.54
C SER A 147 -6.30 -22.63 17.44
N TYR A 148 -5.25 -23.39 17.77
CA TYR A 148 -5.31 -24.85 17.76
C TYR A 148 -6.21 -25.42 18.86
N PHE A 149 -6.14 -24.86 20.07
CA PHE A 149 -7.00 -25.27 21.18
C PHE A 149 -8.47 -24.99 20.88
N VAL A 150 -8.76 -23.80 20.35
CA VAL A 150 -10.09 -23.39 19.87
C VAL A 150 -10.58 -24.32 18.77
N TYR A 151 -9.74 -24.61 17.78
CA TYR A 151 -10.09 -25.55 16.71
C TYR A 151 -10.47 -26.92 17.28
N LEU A 152 -9.70 -27.48 18.21
CA LEU A 152 -10.03 -28.75 18.85
C LEU A 152 -11.34 -28.68 19.67
N ALA A 153 -11.62 -27.55 20.30
CA ALA A 153 -12.83 -27.34 21.10
C ALA A 153 -14.09 -27.19 20.22
N GLU A 154 -13.97 -26.56 19.05
CA GLU A 154 -15.11 -26.18 18.21
C GLU A 154 -15.28 -27.03 16.93
N LYS A 155 -14.30 -27.85 16.54
CA LYS A 155 -14.37 -28.67 15.30
C LYS A 155 -15.60 -29.58 15.20
N ASP A 156 -16.14 -30.02 16.35
CA ASP A 156 -17.30 -30.93 16.41
C ASP A 156 -18.63 -30.19 16.68
N VAL A 157 -18.60 -28.86 16.78
CA VAL A 157 -19.78 -28.03 17.07
C VAL A 157 -20.43 -27.57 15.77
N ILE A 158 -21.65 -28.06 15.53
CA ILE A 158 -22.45 -27.66 14.38
C ILE A 158 -23.25 -26.42 14.78
N GLY A 159 -23.09 -25.33 14.02
CA GLY A 159 -23.82 -24.09 14.25
C GLY A 159 -25.33 -24.21 13.99
N PRO A 160 -26.14 -23.24 14.45
CA PRO A 160 -27.59 -23.20 14.22
C PRO A 160 -27.98 -23.20 12.73
N ASP A 161 -27.08 -22.75 11.85
CA ASP A 161 -27.25 -22.73 10.40
C ASP A 161 -26.85 -24.05 9.71
N GLY A 162 -26.52 -25.10 10.47
CA GLY A 162 -26.08 -26.40 9.95
C GLY A 162 -24.66 -26.41 9.36
N LYS A 163 -23.92 -25.30 9.49
CA LYS A 163 -22.51 -25.16 9.07
C LYS A 163 -21.59 -25.13 10.28
N THR A 164 -20.39 -25.68 10.11
CA THR A 164 -19.30 -25.53 11.08
C THR A 164 -18.57 -24.21 10.81
N ASP A 165 -18.50 -23.33 11.80
CA ASP A 165 -17.76 -22.05 11.68
C ASP A 165 -16.24 -22.29 11.62
N PHE A 166 -15.78 -23.43 12.16
CA PHE A 166 -14.39 -23.86 12.17
C PHE A 166 -14.22 -25.16 11.38
N SER A 167 -14.27 -25.05 10.05
CA SER A 167 -14.14 -26.21 9.15
C SER A 167 -12.68 -26.67 8.98
N SER A 168 -11.76 -25.71 9.08
CA SER A 168 -10.33 -25.91 8.94
C SER A 168 -9.56 -25.20 10.04
N TYR A 169 -8.34 -25.67 10.31
CA TYR A 169 -7.40 -24.95 11.17
C TYR A 169 -7.13 -23.52 10.66
N ALA A 170 -7.24 -23.28 9.35
CA ALA A 170 -7.11 -21.95 8.76
C ALA A 170 -8.21 -20.98 9.24
N ASP A 171 -9.43 -21.47 9.46
CA ASP A 171 -10.56 -20.66 9.93
C ASP A 171 -10.37 -20.26 11.39
N ALA A 172 -9.87 -21.19 12.21
CA ALA A 172 -9.51 -20.91 13.60
C ALA A 172 -8.35 -19.93 13.72
N LEU A 173 -7.37 -20.00 12.81
CA LEU A 173 -6.26 -19.06 12.75
C LEU A 173 -6.70 -17.66 12.32
N TRP A 174 -7.62 -17.55 11.36
CA TRP A 174 -8.25 -16.28 10.97
C TRP A 174 -8.96 -15.62 12.17
N TRP A 175 -9.76 -16.39 12.89
CA TRP A 175 -10.40 -15.94 14.13
C TRP A 175 -9.37 -15.49 15.19
N GLY A 176 -8.31 -16.29 15.39
CA GLY A 176 -7.23 -15.98 16.32
C GLY A 176 -6.53 -14.66 15.99
N VAL A 177 -6.27 -14.39 14.70
CA VAL A 177 -5.69 -13.12 14.24
C VAL A 177 -6.63 -11.95 14.54
N ILE A 178 -7.93 -12.06 14.21
CA ILE A 178 -8.92 -10.99 14.47
C ILE A 178 -9.03 -10.68 15.97
N THR A 179 -8.96 -11.72 16.81
CA THR A 179 -9.11 -11.60 18.26
C THR A 179 -7.85 -11.01 18.91
N VAL A 180 -6.67 -11.51 18.57
CA VAL A 180 -5.38 -10.99 19.09
C VAL A 180 -5.14 -9.55 18.64
N THR A 181 -5.59 -9.19 17.44
CA THR A 181 -5.54 -7.80 16.95
C THR A 181 -6.68 -6.93 17.48
N THR A 182 -7.56 -7.47 18.33
CA THR A 182 -8.70 -6.77 18.95
C THR A 182 -9.69 -6.15 17.96
N ILE A 183 -9.75 -6.66 16.72
CA ILE A 183 -10.66 -6.16 15.68
C ILE A 183 -12.10 -6.64 15.96
N GLY A 184 -12.27 -7.93 16.23
CA GLY A 184 -13.54 -8.52 16.65
C GLY A 184 -14.70 -8.35 15.66
N TYR A 185 -14.55 -8.76 14.39
CA TYR A 185 -15.61 -8.67 13.37
C TYR A 185 -16.91 -9.39 13.75
N GLY A 186 -16.83 -10.47 14.55
CA GLY A 186 -17.99 -11.26 14.97
C GLY A 186 -18.55 -12.17 13.87
N ASP A 187 -17.82 -12.37 12.79
CA ASP A 187 -18.11 -13.30 11.69
C ASP A 187 -17.91 -14.77 12.11
N THR A 188 -16.97 -15.01 13.02
CA THR A 188 -16.70 -16.31 13.64
C THR A 188 -16.69 -16.12 15.16
N VAL A 189 -17.59 -16.80 15.87
CA VAL A 189 -17.73 -16.67 17.33
C VAL A 189 -17.78 -18.07 17.93
N HIS A 190 -17.13 -18.23 19.08
CA HIS A 190 -17.20 -19.45 19.88
C HIS A 190 -18.65 -19.68 20.32
N LYS A 191 -19.17 -20.85 20.00
CA LYS A 191 -20.57 -21.21 20.30
C LYS A 191 -20.66 -22.02 21.58
N ARG A 192 -19.59 -22.71 21.97
CA ARG A 192 -19.57 -23.45 23.23
C ARG A 192 -19.40 -22.46 24.39
N GLY A 193 -20.44 -22.33 25.22
CA GLY A 193 -20.52 -21.40 26.36
C GLY A 193 -19.59 -21.68 27.55
N TRP A 194 -18.37 -22.18 27.29
CA TRP A 194 -17.36 -22.46 28.32
C TRP A 194 -16.33 -21.35 28.50
N GLU A 195 -16.32 -20.34 27.65
CA GLU A 195 -15.54 -19.12 27.84
C GLU A 195 -16.38 -17.90 27.42
N LYS A 196 -17.20 -17.43 28.37
CA LYS A 196 -17.54 -16.01 28.49
C LYS A 196 -16.84 -15.47 29.73
#